data_AF-A0A818DPI3-F1
#
_entry.id   AF-A0A818DPI3-F1
#
_cell.length_a   1.000
_cell.length_b   1.000
_cell.length_c   1.000
_cell.angle_alpha   90.00
_cell.angle_beta   90.00
_cell.angle_gamma   90.00
#
_symmetry.space_group_name_H-M   'P 1'
#
loop_
_entity.id
_entity.type
_entity.pdbx_description
1 polymer ?
#
loop_
_entity_poly.entity_id
_entity_poly.type
_entity_poly.pdbx_seq_one_letter_code
_entity_poly.pdbx_strand_id
1 'polypeptide(L)'
;MHSDSNSGKDKEKIYPSYTELRIYPSFSEVREKFNAPQNFKMYFPREVYDQIVKGSLSVEGIDVISQNSVTKANNLENQTVFIRRPRESPIECQVIRSNDLLLKDVKTGRYIRAQNHELEYVNIPEEEGTEVTFALKQHGDATLSYLIN
;
A
#
# COMPACT_ATOMS: atom_id res chain seq x y z
N MET A 1 24.99 -4.92 40.74
CA MET A 1 24.49 -6.15 40.09
C MET A 1 23.14 -5.83 39.49
N HIS A 2 23.08 -5.91 38.16
CA HIS A 2 21.94 -6.18 37.26
C HIS A 2 20.59 -5.45 37.49
N SER A 3 19.92 -4.90 36.49
CA SER A 3 20.11 -4.97 35.04
C SER A 3 19.13 -4.02 34.37
N ASP A 4 19.63 -3.20 33.46
CA ASP A 4 18.86 -2.46 32.46
C ASP A 4 18.16 -3.44 31.51
N SER A 5 16.82 -3.36 31.43
CA SER A 5 16.07 -4.01 30.35
C SER A 5 15.80 -2.99 29.25
N ASN A 6 16.71 -2.99 28.29
CA ASN A 6 16.62 -2.34 27.00
C ASN A 6 15.48 -2.95 26.17
N SER A 7 14.36 -2.23 26.05
CA SER A 7 13.31 -2.55 25.07
C SER A 7 13.46 -1.61 23.88
N GLY A 8 14.42 -1.91 23.01
CA GLY A 8 14.53 -1.32 21.68
C GLY A 8 13.30 -1.70 20.85
N LYS A 9 12.28 -0.85 20.85
CA LYS A 9 11.30 -0.83 19.77
C LYS A 9 12.04 -0.27 18.56
N ASP A 10 12.23 -1.09 17.53
CA ASP A 10 12.65 -0.65 16.21
C ASP A 10 11.67 0.42 15.74
N LYS A 11 12.04 1.68 15.97
CA LYS A 11 11.35 2.82 15.41
C LYS A 11 11.62 2.76 13.92
N GLU A 12 10.57 2.51 13.15
CA GLU A 12 10.56 2.74 11.71
C GLU A 12 11.22 4.10 11.46
N LYS A 13 12.41 4.06 10.86
CA LYS A 13 13.26 5.23 10.73
C LYS A 13 12.68 6.04 9.58
N ILE A 14 11.78 6.98 9.91
CA ILE A 14 11.20 7.90 8.93
C ILE A 14 12.31 8.86 8.53
N TYR A 15 12.89 8.64 7.34
CA TYR A 15 13.80 9.58 6.73
C TYR A 15 12.98 10.74 6.16
N PRO A 16 13.34 12.01 6.41
CA PRO A 16 12.63 13.13 5.80
C PRO A 16 12.79 13.03 4.29
N SER A 17 11.69 12.83 3.58
CA SER A 17 11.64 12.91 2.12
C SER A 17 10.93 14.18 1.69
N TYR A 18 11.43 14.79 0.62
CA TYR A 18 10.77 15.91 -0.04
C TYR A 18 10.42 15.47 -1.46
N THR A 19 9.16 15.67 -1.83
CA THR A 19 8.64 15.36 -3.15
C THR A 19 8.56 16.63 -3.99
N GLU A 20 9.28 16.66 -5.11
CA GLU A 20 9.16 17.63 -6.17
C GLU A 20 8.19 17.09 -7.23
N LEU A 21 7.20 17.90 -7.61
CA LEU A 21 6.34 17.63 -8.76
C LEU A 21 6.71 18.60 -9.88
N ARG A 22 7.09 18.07 -11.04
CA ARG A 22 7.34 18.86 -12.25
C ARG A 22 6.24 18.58 -13.27
N ILE A 23 5.62 19.63 -13.78
CA ILE A 23 4.48 19.50 -14.69
C ILE A 23 4.93 19.89 -16.10
N TYR A 24 4.72 18.99 -17.04
CA TYR A 24 4.98 19.19 -18.47
C TYR A 24 3.64 19.14 -19.23
N PRO A 25 3.58 19.63 -20.49
CA PRO A 25 2.33 19.65 -21.25
C PRO A 25 1.65 18.29 -21.46
N SER A 26 2.39 17.18 -21.33
CA SER A 26 1.89 15.82 -21.66
C SER A 26 2.07 14.78 -20.55
N PHE A 27 2.77 15.12 -19.47
CA PHE A 27 3.00 14.24 -18.32
C PHE A 27 3.46 15.08 -17.13
N SER A 28 3.44 14.50 -15.93
CA SER A 28 4.14 15.06 -14.77
C SER A 28 5.26 14.12 -14.32
N GLU A 29 6.33 14.67 -13.77
CA GLU A 29 7.42 13.92 -13.15
C GLU A 29 7.33 14.08 -11.64
N VAL A 30 7.23 12.95 -10.93
CA VAL A 30 7.35 12.90 -9.47
C VAL A 30 8.79 12.58 -9.14
N ARG A 31 9.41 13.39 -8.29
CA ARG A 31 10.79 13.19 -7.83
C ARG A 31 10.83 13.24 -6.31
N GLU A 32 11.25 12.16 -5.67
CA GLU A 32 11.37 12.09 -4.22
C GLU A 32 12.83 11.92 -3.82
N LYS A 33 13.38 12.90 -3.12
CA LYS A 33 14.74 12.84 -2.58
C LYS A 33 14.72 12.18 -1.21
N PHE A 34 15.62 11.24 -0.99
CA PHE A 34 15.72 10.51 0.27
C PHE A 34 17.12 9.94 0.47
N ASN A 35 17.46 9.62 1.72
CA ASN A 35 18.65 8.84 2.04
C ASN A 35 18.30 7.35 1.94
N ALA A 36 18.67 6.73 0.82
CA ALA A 36 18.32 5.36 0.48
C ALA A 36 19.17 4.35 1.25
N PRO A 37 18.56 3.39 1.97
CA PRO A 37 19.29 2.21 2.40
C PRO A 37 19.64 1.33 1.21
N GLN A 38 20.57 0.40 1.39
CA GLN A 38 21.04 -0.46 0.29
C GLN A 38 19.91 -1.33 -0.30
N ASN A 39 18.92 -1.70 0.51
CA ASN A 39 17.71 -2.39 0.06
C ASN A 39 16.50 -1.66 0.61
N PHE A 40 15.54 -1.32 -0.25
CA PHE A 40 14.31 -0.67 0.17
C PHE A 40 13.13 -1.09 -0.69
N LYS A 41 11.93 -0.79 -0.20
CA LYS A 41 10.67 -1.08 -0.86
C LYS A 41 9.85 0.19 -0.99
N MET A 42 9.14 0.30 -2.10
CA MET A 42 8.13 1.31 -2.33
C MET A 42 6.81 0.61 -2.61
N TYR A 43 5.73 1.07 -1.99
CA TYR A 43 4.39 0.60 -2.29
C TYR A 43 3.64 1.67 -3.09
N PHE A 44 3.05 1.24 -4.19
CA PHE A 44 2.19 2.08 -5.02
C PHE A 44 0.77 1.51 -4.98
N PRO A 45 -0.22 2.26 -4.46
CA PRO A 45 -1.62 1.95 -4.67
C PRO A 45 -1.90 1.70 -6.14
N ARG A 46 -2.80 0.76 -6.46
CA ARG A 46 -3.09 0.40 -7.84
C ARG A 46 -3.46 1.61 -8.71
N GLU A 47 -4.29 2.51 -8.20
CA GLU A 47 -4.70 3.72 -8.91
C GLU A 47 -3.53 4.66 -9.24
N VAL A 48 -2.50 4.69 -8.39
CA VAL A 48 -1.26 5.46 -8.62
C VAL A 48 -0.37 4.71 -9.60
N TYR A 49 -0.19 3.41 -9.41
CA TYR A 49 0.68 2.59 -10.25
C TYR A 49 0.20 2.54 -11.70
N ASP A 50 -1.12 2.48 -11.91
CA ASP A 50 -1.74 2.47 -13.25
C ASP A 50 -1.51 3.78 -14.02
N GLN A 51 -1.19 4.88 -13.33
CA GLN A 51 -0.81 6.16 -13.94
C GLN A 51 0.68 6.25 -14.29
N ILE A 52 1.53 5.38 -13.71
CA ILE A 52 2.97 5.43 -13.93
C ILE A 52 3.29 5.00 -15.37
N VAL A 53 3.98 5.87 -16.11
CA VAL A 53 4.47 5.54 -17.45
C VAL A 53 5.44 4.37 -17.36
N LYS A 54 5.13 3.29 -18.08
CA LYS A 54 5.92 2.06 -18.07
C LYS A 54 7.40 2.34 -18.36
N GLY A 55 8.28 1.88 -17.48
CA GLY A 55 9.72 2.04 -17.61
C GLY A 55 10.28 3.39 -17.13
N SER A 56 9.44 4.30 -16.62
CA SER A 56 9.90 5.58 -16.07
C SER A 56 10.38 5.50 -14.61
N LEU A 57 9.90 4.52 -13.85
CA LEU A 57 10.27 4.35 -12.45
C LEU A 57 11.76 4.01 -12.32
N SER A 58 12.51 4.92 -11.71
CA SER A 58 13.97 4.87 -11.63
C SER A 58 14.50 5.46 -10.32
N VAL A 59 15.73 5.10 -9.97
CA VAL A 59 16.48 5.68 -8.85
C VAL A 59 17.73 6.33 -9.40
N GLU A 60 17.90 7.63 -9.15
CA GLU A 60 19.04 8.43 -9.56
C GLU A 60 20.02 8.61 -8.38
N GLY A 61 21.31 8.80 -8.69
CA GLY A 61 22.37 9.08 -7.71
C GLY A 61 23.14 7.84 -7.22
N ILE A 62 22.55 6.65 -7.30
CA ILE A 62 23.19 5.38 -6.92
C ILE A 62 22.83 4.30 -7.94
N ASP A 63 23.81 3.49 -8.36
CA ASP A 63 23.60 2.35 -9.25
C ASP A 63 22.58 1.36 -8.65
N VAL A 64 21.53 1.03 -9.41
CA VAL A 64 20.56 -0.01 -9.07
C VAL A 64 21.08 -1.37 -9.56
N ILE A 65 21.30 -2.31 -8.63
CA ILE A 65 21.68 -3.69 -8.94
C ILE A 65 20.46 -4.49 -9.42
N SER A 66 19.32 -4.32 -8.76
CA SER A 66 18.08 -5.00 -9.14
C SER A 66 16.84 -4.22 -8.74
N GLN A 67 15.78 -4.41 -9.53
CA GLN A 67 14.45 -3.87 -9.29
C GLN A 67 13.44 -4.97 -9.60
N ASN A 68 12.67 -5.36 -8.58
CA ASN A 68 11.64 -6.38 -8.69
C ASN A 68 10.30 -5.81 -8.26
N SER A 69 9.22 -6.20 -8.93
CA SER A 69 7.86 -5.78 -8.57
C SER A 69 6.99 -6.98 -8.27
N VAL A 70 6.12 -6.85 -7.28
CA VAL A 70 5.13 -7.86 -6.89
C VAL A 70 3.78 -7.17 -6.72
N THR A 71 2.77 -7.66 -7.44
CA THR A 71 1.39 -7.24 -7.24
C THR A 71 0.89 -7.76 -5.89
N LYS A 72 0.36 -6.85 -5.08
CA LYS A 72 -0.32 -7.14 -3.81
C LYS A 72 -1.82 -7.07 -4.06
N ALA A 73 -2.50 -8.19 -3.83
CA ALA A 73 -3.95 -8.22 -3.83
C ALA A 73 -4.49 -7.58 -2.54
N ASN A 74 -5.71 -7.03 -2.59
CA ASN A 74 -6.41 -6.70 -1.35
C ASN A 74 -6.59 -7.96 -0.49
N ASN A 75 -6.61 -7.80 0.82
CA ASN A 75 -6.79 -8.90 1.76
C ASN A 75 -8.21 -8.99 2.31
N LEU A 76 -9.20 -8.38 1.64
CA LEU A 76 -10.56 -8.23 2.16
C LEU A 76 -11.32 -9.56 2.22
N GLU A 77 -11.03 -10.51 1.33
CA GLU A 77 -11.65 -11.84 1.37
C GLU A 77 -11.32 -12.57 2.68
N ASN A 78 -12.32 -13.29 3.20
CA ASN A 78 -12.30 -13.98 4.50
C ASN A 78 -12.30 -13.08 5.75
N GLN A 79 -12.22 -11.75 5.60
CA GLN A 79 -12.33 -10.85 6.75
C GLN A 79 -13.77 -10.75 7.28
N THR A 80 -13.88 -10.41 8.57
CA THR A 80 -15.14 -10.03 9.20
C THR A 80 -15.42 -8.54 8.97
N VAL A 81 -16.63 -8.23 8.51
CA VAL A 81 -17.16 -6.89 8.33
C VAL A 81 -18.56 -6.80 8.92
N PHE A 82 -19.02 -5.59 9.23
CA PHE A 82 -20.40 -5.34 9.61
C PHE A 82 -21.13 -4.62 8.48
N ILE A 83 -22.31 -5.10 8.10
CA ILE A 83 -23.24 -4.33 7.27
C ILE A 83 -24.00 -3.36 8.17
N ARG A 84 -23.95 -2.06 7.85
CA ARG A 84 -24.71 -0.97 8.45
C ARG A 84 -25.74 -0.44 7.47
N ARG A 85 -27.01 -0.70 7.76
CA ARG A 85 -28.15 -0.09 7.05
C ARG A 85 -28.86 0.93 7.93
N PRO A 86 -29.47 1.97 7.35
CA PRO A 86 -30.21 2.95 8.12
C PRO A 86 -31.30 2.26 8.96
N ARG A 87 -31.28 2.51 10.28
CA ARG A 87 -32.29 2.05 11.25
C ARG A 87 -32.35 0.52 11.47
N GLU A 88 -31.35 -0.23 11.01
CA GLU A 88 -31.22 -1.67 11.28
C GLU A 88 -30.07 -1.95 12.26
N SER A 89 -30.15 -3.06 12.99
CA SER A 89 -29.00 -3.53 13.76
C SER A 89 -27.89 -4.02 12.82
N PRO A 90 -26.61 -3.83 13.17
CA PRO A 90 -25.49 -4.26 12.34
C PRO A 90 -25.51 -5.77 12.14
N ILE A 91 -25.18 -6.22 10.92
CA ILE A 91 -25.09 -7.64 10.58
C ILE A 91 -23.62 -8.00 10.43
N GLU A 92 -23.12 -8.84 11.33
CA GLU A 92 -21.76 -9.39 11.24
C GLU A 92 -21.68 -10.41 10.10
N CYS A 93 -20.75 -10.19 9.18
CA CYS A 93 -20.59 -11.01 7.99
C CYS A 93 -19.12 -11.35 7.74
N GLN A 94 -18.88 -12.51 7.13
CA GLN A 94 -17.60 -12.82 6.52
C GLN A 94 -17.63 -12.43 5.03
N VAL A 95 -16.57 -11.78 4.54
CA VAL A 95 -16.41 -11.52 3.11
C VAL A 95 -16.06 -12.82 2.40
N ILE A 96 -16.87 -13.23 1.43
CA ILE A 96 -16.62 -14.44 0.63
C ILE A 96 -15.95 -14.07 -0.69
N ARG A 97 -16.34 -12.93 -1.28
CA ARG A 97 -15.75 -12.43 -2.50
C ARG A 97 -15.71 -10.91 -2.50
N SER A 98 -14.52 -10.34 -2.62
CA SER A 98 -14.32 -8.89 -2.46
C SER A 98 -14.77 -8.09 -3.68
N ASN A 99 -14.71 -8.67 -4.88
CA ASN A 99 -14.99 -7.95 -6.14
C ASN A 99 -16.45 -7.47 -6.30
N ASP A 100 -17.43 -8.19 -5.75
CA ASP A 100 -18.86 -7.86 -5.80
C ASP A 100 -19.51 -7.81 -4.40
N LEU A 101 -18.67 -7.78 -3.36
CA LEU A 101 -19.06 -7.76 -1.94
C LEU A 101 -20.10 -8.84 -1.61
N LEU A 102 -19.85 -10.06 -2.06
CA LEU A 102 -20.60 -11.22 -1.62
C LEU A 102 -20.14 -11.59 -0.21
N LEU A 103 -21.04 -11.47 0.75
CA LEU A 103 -20.79 -11.75 2.16
C LEU A 103 -21.62 -12.93 2.63
N LYS A 104 -21.23 -13.53 3.75
CA LYS A 104 -21.99 -14.55 4.46
C LYS A 104 -22.27 -14.09 5.89
N ASP A 105 -23.54 -13.96 6.23
CA ASP A 105 -23.99 -13.66 7.59
C ASP A 105 -23.50 -14.76 8.56
N VAL A 106 -22.78 -14.37 9.60
CA VAL A 106 -22.17 -15.29 10.56
C VAL A 106 -23.23 -16.05 11.38
N LYS A 107 -24.38 -15.43 11.65
CA LYS A 107 -25.45 -16.01 12.47
C LYS A 107 -26.35 -16.94 11.65
N THR A 108 -26.75 -16.50 10.46
CA THR A 108 -27.75 -17.23 9.66
C THR A 108 -27.13 -18.10 8.55
N GLY A 109 -25.87 -17.86 8.20
CA GLY A 109 -25.19 -18.51 7.09
C GLY A 109 -25.67 -18.07 5.70
N ARG A 110 -26.58 -17.08 5.62
CA ARG A 110 -27.12 -16.58 4.36
C ARG A 110 -26.10 -15.73 3.62
N TYR A 111 -26.13 -15.83 2.30
CA TYR A 111 -25.33 -14.97 1.44
C TYR A 111 -26.06 -13.63 1.20
N ILE A 112 -25.32 -12.54 1.34
CA ILE A 112 -25.83 -11.16 1.22
C ILE A 112 -24.88 -10.39 0.32
N ARG A 113 -25.41 -9.59 -0.60
CA ARG A 113 -24.63 -8.57 -1.31
C ARG A 113 -24.76 -7.23 -0.60
N ALA A 114 -23.64 -6.54 -0.43
CA ALA A 114 -23.59 -5.22 0.17
C ALA A 114 -23.05 -4.18 -0.83
N GLN A 115 -23.19 -2.91 -0.49
CA GLN A 115 -22.50 -1.80 -1.14
C GLN A 115 -21.33 -1.35 -0.27
N ASN A 116 -20.29 -0.76 -0.87
CA ASN A 116 -19.11 -0.27 -0.14
C ASN A 116 -19.47 0.67 1.03
N HIS A 117 -20.47 1.55 0.83
CA HIS A 117 -20.90 2.51 1.86
C HIS A 117 -21.69 1.88 3.01
N GLU A 118 -22.12 0.62 2.88
CA GLU A 118 -22.78 -0.12 3.95
C GLU A 118 -21.76 -0.85 4.84
N LEU A 119 -20.48 -0.97 4.43
CA LEU A 119 -19.50 -1.75 5.15
C LEU A 119 -18.83 -0.94 6.26
N GLU A 120 -18.80 -1.53 7.44
CA GLU A 120 -17.92 -1.15 8.54
C GLU A 120 -16.85 -2.25 8.72
N TYR A 121 -15.59 -1.87 8.56
CA TYR A 121 -14.46 -2.78 8.63
C TYR A 121 -13.98 -2.95 10.07
N VAL A 122 -13.76 -4.21 10.50
CA VAL A 122 -13.11 -4.49 11.79
C VAL A 122 -11.63 -4.14 11.72
N ASN A 123 -10.99 -4.52 10.61
CA ASN A 123 -9.65 -4.13 10.24
C ASN A 123 -9.72 -3.48 8.86
N ILE A 124 -9.07 -2.34 8.68
CA ILE A 124 -8.98 -1.70 7.36
C ILE A 124 -8.28 -2.69 6.42
N PRO A 125 -8.91 -3.08 5.29
CA PRO A 125 -8.27 -3.98 4.36
C PRO A 125 -6.99 -3.36 3.79
N GLU A 126 -5.99 -4.19 3.55
CA GLU A 126 -4.83 -3.81 2.75
C GLU A 126 -5.32 -3.42 1.36
N GLU A 127 -4.81 -2.29 0.89
CA GLU A 127 -5.09 -1.80 -0.44
C GLU A 127 -4.45 -2.72 -1.49
N GLU A 128 -5.08 -2.83 -2.66
CA GLU A 128 -4.44 -3.47 -3.81
C GLU A 128 -3.39 -2.53 -4.40
N GLY A 129 -2.24 -3.09 -4.81
CA GLY A 129 -1.18 -2.26 -5.39
C GLY A 129 0.03 -3.06 -5.84
N THR A 130 1.13 -2.34 -6.04
CA THR A 130 2.41 -2.91 -6.45
C THR A 130 3.48 -2.54 -5.45
N GLU A 131 4.14 -3.54 -4.88
CA GLU A 131 5.36 -3.36 -4.10
C GLU A 131 6.56 -3.49 -5.04
N VAL A 132 7.40 -2.46 -5.11
CA VAL A 132 8.65 -2.45 -5.87
C VAL A 132 9.82 -2.50 -4.90
N THR A 133 10.64 -3.55 -5.00
CA THR A 133 11.85 -3.73 -4.21
C THR A 133 13.07 -3.33 -5.03
N PHE A 134 13.90 -2.45 -4.48
CA PHE A 134 15.16 -2.01 -5.06
C PHE A 134 16.33 -2.55 -4.24
N ALA A 135 17.35 -3.04 -4.93
CA ALA A 135 18.67 -3.29 -4.37
C ALA A 135 19.67 -2.33 -5.03
N LEU A 136 20.28 -1.47 -4.24
CA LEU A 136 21.27 -0.50 -4.65
C LEU A 136 22.69 -1.03 -4.41
N LYS A 137 23.65 -0.51 -5.16
CA LYS A 137 25.07 -0.84 -4.97
C LYS A 137 25.60 -0.45 -3.60
N GLN A 138 25.09 0.64 -3.04
CA GLN A 138 25.41 1.13 -1.70
C GLN A 138 24.22 1.94 -1.15
N HIS A 139 24.27 2.29 0.14
CA HIS A 139 23.34 3.26 0.72
C HIS A 139 23.83 4.70 0.45
N GLY A 140 22.95 5.69 0.52
CA GLY A 140 23.31 7.10 0.36
C GLY A 140 22.17 7.95 -0.19
N ASP A 141 22.48 9.19 -0.56
CA ASP A 141 21.47 10.10 -1.11
C ASP A 141 21.07 9.68 -2.53
N ALA A 142 19.77 9.56 -2.75
CA ALA A 142 19.19 9.15 -4.02
C ALA A 142 17.92 9.95 -4.33
N THR A 143 17.48 9.89 -5.58
CA THR A 143 16.18 10.42 -6.00
C THR A 143 15.37 9.33 -6.69
N LEU A 144 14.20 8.99 -6.15
CA LEU A 144 13.21 8.20 -6.85
C LEU A 144 12.53 9.11 -7.88
N SER A 145 12.49 8.72 -9.14
CA SER A 145 11.78 9.46 -10.20
C SER A 145 10.85 8.55 -11.00
N TYR A 146 9.67 9.05 -11.35
CA TYR A 146 8.75 8.40 -12.27
C TYR A 146 7.84 9.43 -12.95
N LEU A 147 7.35 9.08 -14.14
CA LEU A 147 6.42 9.90 -14.91
C LEU A 147 4.99 9.40 -14.69
N ILE A 148 4.03 10.31 -14.63
CA ILE A 148 2.58 10.04 -14.55
C ILE A 148 1.82 10.76 -15.66
N ASN A 149 0.75 10.13 -16.16
CA ASN A 149 -0.16 10.66 -17.18
C ASN A 149 -1.56 10.90 -16.64
#